data_AF-A0A349TBI9-F1
#
_entry.id   AF-A0A349TBI9-F1
#
_cell.length_a   1.000
_cell.length_b   1.000
_cell.length_c   1.000
_cell.angle_alpha   90.00
_cell.angle_beta   90.00
_cell.angle_gamma   90.00
#
_symmetry.space_group_name_H-M   'P 1'
#
loop_
_entity.id
_entity.type
_entity.pdbx_description
1 polymer ?
#
loop_
_entity_poly.entity_id
_entity_poly.type
_entity_poly.pdbx_seq_one_letter_code
_entity_poly.pdbx_strand_id
1 'polypeptide(L)' 'AIWESGRMPPVISLFRQPLLAEMYQTGVGLEELVRHVVIHEAGHHFGFSDNEMHALERQVDK' A
#
# COMPACT_ATOMS: atom_id res chain seq x y z
N ALA A 1 -21.52 -14.81 -5.91
CA ALA A 1 -20.18 -15.21 -6.36
C ALA A 1 -19.42 -13.94 -6.73
N ILE A 2 -18.15 -13.87 -6.36
CA ILE A 2 -17.19 -12.75 -6.48
C ILE A 2 -16.89 -12.25 -7.91
N TRP A 3 -17.79 -12.51 -8.86
CA TRP A 3 -17.64 -12.15 -10.27
C TRP A 3 -18.94 -11.53 -10.76
N GLU A 4 -19.16 -10.26 -10.41
CA GLU A 4 -20.14 -9.43 -11.10
C GLU A 4 -19.54 -9.13 -12.48
N SER A 5 -20.05 -9.84 -13.50
CA SER A 5 -19.58 -9.72 -14.88
C SER A 5 -19.74 -8.28 -15.37
N GLY A 6 -18.63 -7.54 -15.46
CA GLY A 6 -18.60 -6.16 -15.96
C GLY A 6 -17.66 -5.22 -15.21
N ARG A 7 -17.26 -5.54 -13.96
CA ARG A 7 -16.33 -4.71 -13.18
C ARG A 7 -15.00 -5.45 -13.01
N MET A 8 -13.92 -4.91 -13.59
CA MET A 8 -12.57 -5.39 -13.28
C MET A 8 -12.28 -5.15 -11.79
N PRO A 9 -11.59 -6.07 -11.11
CA PRO A 9 -11.14 -5.83 -9.75
C PRO A 9 -10.22 -4.61 -9.71
N PRO A 10 -10.16 -3.88 -8.57
CA PRO A 10 -9.17 -2.83 -8.39
C PRO A 10 -7.76 -3.41 -8.52
N VAL A 11 -6.85 -2.66 -9.15
CA VAL A 11 -5.47 -3.06 -9.41
C VAL A 11 -4.54 -2.01 -8.82
N ILE A 12 -3.58 -2.45 -8.01
CA ILE A 12 -2.44 -1.62 -7.57
C ILE A 12 -1.27 -1.95 -8.49
N SER A 13 -0.76 -0.93 -9.19
CA SER A 13 0.40 -1.07 -10.09
C SER A 13 1.67 -0.60 -9.39
N LEU A 14 2.66 -1.48 -9.27
CA LEU A 14 3.95 -1.15 -8.69
C LEU A 14 4.98 -0.92 -9.79
N PHE A 15 5.70 0.20 -9.70
CA PHE A 15 6.77 0.55 -10.63
C PHE A 15 8.12 0.16 -10.02
N ARG A 16 8.83 -0.74 -10.69
CA ARG A 16 10.12 -1.28 -10.21
C ARG A 16 11.18 -0.19 -10.00
N GLN A 17 11.33 0.76 -10.93
CA GLN A 17 12.39 1.76 -10.83
C GLN A 17 12.24 2.69 -9.61
N PRO A 18 11.04 3.26 -9.34
CA PRO A 18 10.79 4.01 -8.10
C PRO A 18 11.07 3.21 -6.82
N LEU A 19 10.60 1.96 -6.74
CA LEU A 19 10.84 1.11 -5.56
C LEU A 19 12.33 0.85 -5.33
N LEU A 20 13.10 0.59 -6.38
CA LEU A 20 14.55 0.42 -6.27
C LEU A 20 15.24 1.73 -5.89
N ALA A 21 14.81 2.86 -6.43
CA ALA A 21 15.37 4.17 -6.07
C ALA A 21 15.16 4.45 -4.58
N GLU A 22 13.96 4.23 -4.05
CA GLU A 22 13.64 4.40 -2.64
C GLU A 22 14.46 3.46 -1.76
N MET A 23 14.60 2.18 -2.16
CA MET A 23 15.43 1.19 -1.48
C MET A 23 16.89 1.66 -1.38
N TYR A 24 17.46 2.18 -2.46
CA TYR A 24 18.83 2.70 -2.47
C TYR A 24 18.98 3.99 -1.65
N GLN A 25 17.96 4.83 -1.58
CA GLN A 25 18.00 6.11 -0.87
C GLN A 25 17.83 5.95 0.64
N THR A 26 16.94 5.05 1.08
CA THR A 26 16.56 4.90 2.49
C THR A 26 17.23 3.70 3.16
N GLY A 27 17.67 2.70 2.39
CA GLY A 27 18.17 1.43 2.91
C GLY A 27 17.07 0.48 3.40
N VAL A 28 15.79 0.85 3.27
CA VAL A 28 14.64 -0.01 3.61
C VAL A 28 14.57 -1.19 2.64
N GLY A 29 14.28 -2.39 3.14
CA GLY A 29 14.21 -3.59 2.31
C GLY A 29 13.06 -3.54 1.28
N LEU A 30 13.26 -4.17 0.12
CA LEU A 30 12.26 -4.17 -0.96
C LEU A 30 10.89 -4.73 -0.51
N GLU A 31 10.89 -5.79 0.32
CA GLU A 31 9.66 -6.35 0.88
C GLU A 31 8.88 -5.32 1.72
N GLU A 32 9.60 -4.55 2.54
CA GLU A 32 9.00 -3.54 3.39
C GLU A 32 8.47 -2.35 2.58
N LEU A 33 9.18 -1.94 1.52
CA LEU A 33 8.68 -0.92 0.60
C LEU A 33 7.44 -1.37 -0.15
N VAL A 34 7.41 -2.61 -0.65
CA VAL A 34 6.23 -3.19 -1.30
C VAL A 34 5.06 -3.24 -0.33
N ARG A 35 5.28 -3.71 0.91
CA ARG A 35 4.27 -3.74 1.96
C ARG A 35 3.73 -2.33 2.24
N HIS A 36 4.62 -1.36 2.43
CA HIS A 36 4.26 0.03 2.72
C HIS A 36 3.37 0.62 1.62
N VAL A 37 3.84 0.58 0.36
CA VAL A 37 3.12 1.19 -0.76
C VAL A 37 1.79 0.50 -1.01
N VAL A 38 1.72 -0.84 -0.96
CA VAL A 38 0.47 -1.57 -1.18
C VAL A 38 -0.57 -1.23 -0.11
N ILE A 39 -0.16 -1.16 1.16
CA ILE A 39 -1.07 -0.79 2.25
C ILE A 39 -1.52 0.66 2.12
N HIS A 40 -0.62 1.58 1.75
CA HIS A 40 -0.94 2.99 1.55
C HIS A 40 -1.98 3.20 0.45
N GLU A 41 -1.76 2.61 -0.73
CA GLU A 41 -2.68 2.72 -1.87
C GLU A 41 -4.03 2.04 -1.58
N ALA A 42 -4.02 0.90 -0.87
CA ALA A 42 -5.26 0.25 -0.43
C ALA A 42 -6.02 1.13 0.56
N GLY A 43 -5.33 1.75 1.53
CA GLY A 43 -5.94 2.66 2.50
C GLY A 43 -6.63 3.85 1.82
N HIS A 44 -5.95 4.49 0.87
CA HIS A 44 -6.54 5.55 0.05
C HIS A 44 -7.73 5.07 -0.78
N HIS A 45 -7.67 3.87 -1.35
CA HIS A 45 -8.81 3.29 -2.07
C HIS A 45 -10.05 3.13 -1.19
N PHE A 46 -9.88 2.83 0.10
CA PHE A 46 -10.96 2.74 1.09
C PHE A 46 -11.35 4.08 1.73
N GLY A 47 -10.68 5.18 1.37
CA GLY A 47 -10.98 6.52 1.85
C GLY A 47 -10.26 6.95 3.13
N PHE A 48 -9.23 6.22 3.55
CA PHE A 48 -8.40 6.60 4.69
C PHE A 48 -7.36 7.67 4.31
N SER A 49 -7.17 8.61 5.22
CA SER A 49 -6.02 9.52 5.23
C SER A 49 -4.80 8.91 5.92
N ASP A 50 -3.61 9.45 5.65
CA ASP A 50 -2.37 9.03 6.31
C ASP A 50 -2.46 9.08 7.84
N ASN A 51 -3.12 10.11 8.37
CA ASN A 51 -3.31 10.28 9.80
C ASN A 51 -4.18 9.18 10.41
N GLU A 52 -5.23 8.76 9.69
CA GLU A 52 -6.09 7.66 10.12
C GLU A 52 -5.36 6.32 10.04
N MET A 53 -4.61 6.07 8.97
CA MET A 53 -3.78 4.87 8.83
C MET A 53 -2.75 4.75 9.96
N HIS A 54 -2.00 5.82 10.25
CA HIS A 54 -1.07 5.84 11.38
C HIS A 54 -1.78 5.68 12.74
N ALA A 55 -3.01 6.19 12.89
CA ALA A 55 -3.78 5.99 14.11
C ALA A 55 -4.22 4.53 14.30
N LEU A 56 -4.58 3.84 13.22
CA LEU A 56 -4.93 2.41 13.24
C LEU A 56 -3.71 1.54 13.57
N GLU A 57 -2.55 1.79 12.97
CA GLU A 57 -1.30 1.06 13.29
C GLU A 57 -0.98 1.15 14.79
N ARG A 58 -1.04 2.35 15.37
CA ARG A 58 -0.82 2.57 16.81
C ARG A 58 -1.85 1.87 17.73
N GLN A 59 -3.03 1.52 17.23
CA GLN A 59 -4.03 0.79 18.00
C GLN A 59 -3.77 -0.72 18.02
N VAL A 60 -3.16 -1.26 16.96
CA VAL A 60 -2.83 -2.69 16.83
C VAL A 60 -1.55 -3.04 17.59
N ASP A 61 -0.60 -2.11 17.68
CA ASP A 61 0.68 -2.29 18.39
C ASP A 61 0.58 -2.19 19.92
N LYS A 62 -0.64 -2.10 20.48
CA LYS A 62 -0.92 -2.08 21.94
C LYS A 62 -1.47 -3.40 22.43
#